data_AF-A0AAX6G7F9-F1
#
_entry.id   AF-A0AAX6G7F9-F1
#
_cell.length_a   1.000
_cell.length_b   1.000
_cell.length_c   1.000
_cell.angle_alpha   90.00
_cell.angle_beta   90.00
_cell.angle_gamma   90.00
#
_symmetry.space_group_name_H-M   'P 1'
#
loop_
_entity.id
_entity.type
_entity.pdbx_description
1 polymer ?
#
loop_
_entity_poly.entity_id
_entity_poly.type
_entity_poly.pdbx_seq_one_letter_code
_entity_poly.pdbx_strand_id
1 'polypeptide(L)'
;MQVRSAEYNNVRSQLNAINRKQSGSLAVRDLSKLVKPDDIITSEHLVTLLAIVPKYSQKDWLSSYETLATYVVPRSSKKLHEDNEYALYTVTLFGKVADNFKASAREKGFQANS
;
A
#
# COMPACT_ATOMS: atom_id res chain seq x y z
N MET A 1 -34.92 -14.70 -28.50
CA MET A 1 -33.84 -14.93 -27.52
C MET A 1 -32.64 -14.00 -27.79
N GLN A 2 -32.75 -12.68 -27.63
CA GLN A 2 -31.61 -11.75 -27.83
C GLN A 2 -31.31 -10.85 -26.62
N VAL A 3 -32.19 -10.80 -25.62
CA VAL A 3 -32.01 -9.92 -24.45
C VAL A 3 -30.97 -10.48 -23.47
N ARG A 4 -30.92 -11.82 -23.31
CA ARG A 4 -29.98 -12.49 -22.39
C ARG A 4 -28.50 -12.41 -22.82
N SER A 5 -28.20 -12.32 -24.12
CA SER A 5 -26.83 -12.26 -24.62
C SER A 5 -26.22 -10.85 -24.50
N ALA A 6 -27.03 -9.80 -24.64
CA ALA A 6 -26.60 -8.42 -24.43
C ALA A 6 -26.26 -8.16 -22.95
N GLU A 7 -27.10 -8.64 -22.02
CA GLU A 7 -26.81 -8.58 -20.58
C GLU A 7 -25.56 -9.38 -20.21
N TYR A 8 -25.41 -10.60 -20.73
CA TYR A 8 -24.21 -11.42 -20.48
C TYR A 8 -22.91 -10.74 -20.94
N ASN A 9 -22.92 -10.13 -22.12
CA ASN A 9 -21.77 -9.41 -22.65
C ASN A 9 -21.47 -8.14 -21.83
N ASN A 10 -22.49 -7.46 -21.33
CA ASN A 10 -22.34 -6.29 -20.49
C ASN A 10 -21.74 -6.67 -19.12
N VAL A 11 -22.25 -7.74 -18.49
CA VAL A 11 -21.71 -8.29 -17.23
C VAL A 11 -20.27 -8.77 -17.42
N ARG A 12 -19.95 -9.43 -18.54
CA ARG A 12 -18.58 -9.87 -18.86
C ARG A 12 -17.63 -8.70 -19.07
N SER A 13 -18.08 -7.63 -19.74
CA SER A 13 -17.30 -6.41 -19.92
C SER A 13 -17.02 -5.71 -18.58
N GLN A 14 -18.04 -5.62 -17.71
CA GLN A 14 -17.89 -5.10 -16.36
C GLN A 14 -16.93 -5.95 -15.52
N LEU A 15 -17.02 -7.29 -15.57
CA LEU A 15 -16.10 -8.18 -14.88
C LEU A 15 -14.65 -8.02 -15.35
N ASN A 16 -14.43 -7.83 -16.65
CA ASN A 16 -13.10 -7.56 -17.18
C ASN A 16 -12.57 -6.18 -16.76
N ALA A 17 -13.42 -5.16 -16.71
CA ALA A 17 -13.06 -3.84 -16.20
C ALA A 17 -12.73 -3.87 -14.69
N ILE A 18 -13.49 -4.64 -13.91
CA ILE A 18 -13.23 -4.89 -12.49
C ILE A 18 -11.91 -5.63 -12.33
N ASN A 19 -11.66 -6.70 -13.09
CA ASN A 19 -10.39 -7.44 -13.04
C ASN A 19 -9.19 -6.56 -13.42
N ARG A 20 -9.31 -5.65 -14.39
CA ARG A 20 -8.26 -4.69 -14.71
C ARG A 20 -8.04 -3.66 -13.59
N LYS A 21 -9.10 -3.14 -12.96
CA LYS A 21 -8.99 -2.28 -11.77
C LYS A 21 -8.37 -3.03 -10.58
N GLN A 22 -8.70 -4.30 -10.43
CA GLN A 22 -8.22 -5.18 -9.37
C GLN A 22 -6.79 -5.68 -9.64
N SER A 23 -6.33 -5.66 -10.88
CA SER A 23 -4.94 -5.89 -11.29
C SER A 23 -4.14 -4.60 -11.50
N GLY A 24 -4.69 -3.44 -11.10
CA GLY A 24 -4.01 -2.16 -11.20
C GLY A 24 -2.76 -2.10 -10.32
N SER A 25 -1.83 -1.22 -10.69
CA SER A 25 -0.62 -0.91 -9.92
C SER A 25 -0.92 -0.70 -8.44
N LEU A 26 -0.01 -1.13 -7.55
CA LEU A 26 -0.09 -0.90 -6.11
C LEU A 26 -0.36 0.57 -5.73
N ALA A 27 -0.06 1.53 -6.61
CA ALA A 27 -0.35 2.95 -6.43
C ALA A 27 -1.85 3.29 -6.39
N VAL A 28 -2.71 2.51 -7.04
CA VAL A 28 -4.14 2.84 -7.24
C VAL A 28 -5.11 1.74 -6.80
N ARG A 29 -4.59 0.59 -6.39
CA ARG A 29 -5.38 -0.56 -5.97
C ARG A 29 -5.77 -0.45 -4.49
N ASP A 30 -6.93 -1.01 -4.15
CA ASP A 30 -7.33 -1.25 -2.77
C ASP A 30 -6.37 -2.24 -2.07
N LEU A 31 -5.61 -1.72 -1.10
CA LEU A 31 -4.58 -2.45 -0.36
C LEU A 31 -5.15 -3.32 0.76
N SER A 32 -6.40 -3.09 1.21
CA SER A 32 -7.01 -3.82 2.32
C SER A 32 -7.06 -5.34 2.08
N LYS A 33 -7.12 -5.75 0.80
CA LYS A 33 -7.14 -7.16 0.39
C LYS A 33 -5.76 -7.82 0.34
N LEU A 34 -4.70 -7.02 0.46
CA LEU A 34 -3.30 -7.45 0.35
C LEU A 34 -2.62 -7.51 1.72
N VAL A 35 -3.29 -7.00 2.76
CA VAL A 35 -2.77 -6.88 4.12
C VAL A 35 -3.54 -7.85 5.00
N LYS A 36 -2.83 -8.69 5.76
CA LYS A 36 -3.46 -9.56 6.76
C LYS A 36 -3.63 -8.79 8.07
N PRO A 37 -4.61 -9.14 8.91
CA PRO A 37 -4.73 -8.57 10.24
C PRO A 37 -3.42 -8.66 11.06
N ASP A 38 -2.69 -9.78 10.93
CA ASP A 38 -1.40 -10.01 11.60
C ASP A 38 -0.27 -9.08 11.12
N ASP A 39 -0.43 -8.44 9.96
CA ASP A 39 0.52 -7.44 9.45
C ASP A 39 0.26 -6.04 10.02
N ILE A 40 -0.85 -5.82 10.73
CA ILE A 40 -1.25 -4.54 11.32
C ILE A 40 -1.18 -4.63 12.85
N ILE A 41 -0.37 -3.76 13.45
CA ILE A 41 -0.35 -3.56 14.89
C ILE A 41 -1.33 -2.44 15.23
N THR A 42 -2.37 -2.77 15.98
CA THR A 42 -3.30 -1.78 16.55
C THR A 42 -3.06 -1.67 18.04
N SER A 43 -2.64 -0.48 18.49
CA SER A 43 -2.44 -0.16 19.90
C SER A 43 -2.82 1.30 20.12
N GLU A 44 -3.00 1.72 21.37
CA GLU A 44 -3.39 3.09 21.74
C GLU A 44 -2.43 4.15 21.16
N HIS A 45 -1.15 3.82 21.06
CA HIS A 45 -0.12 4.78 20.64
C HIS A 45 0.60 4.40 19.34
N LEU A 46 0.46 3.15 18.89
CA LEU A 46 1.13 2.65 17.70
C LEU A 46 0.14 2.50 16.55
N VAL A 47 0.59 2.91 15.38
CA VAL A 47 -0.13 2.72 14.12
C VAL A 47 0.80 2.05 13.12
N THR A 48 0.22 1.18 12.29
CA THR A 48 0.90 0.64 11.12
C THR A 48 0.46 1.41 9.88
N LEU A 49 1.43 1.92 9.11
CA LEU A 49 1.20 2.51 7.80
C LEU A 49 1.64 1.54 6.70
N LEU A 50 0.97 1.66 5.56
CA LEU A 50 1.24 0.98 4.31
C LEU A 50 2.01 1.93 3.39
N ALA A 51 3.27 1.60 3.11
CA ALA A 51 4.15 2.37 2.25
C ALA A 51 4.28 1.72 0.87
N ILE A 52 3.91 2.45 -0.17
CA ILE A 52 4.13 2.12 -1.57
C ILE A 52 5.46 2.76 -1.99
N VAL A 53 6.40 1.92 -2.37
CA VAL A 53 7.79 2.30 -2.67
C VAL A 53 8.11 1.87 -4.10
N PRO A 54 8.61 2.76 -4.97
CA PRO A 54 9.07 2.37 -6.30
C PRO A 54 10.14 1.27 -6.21
N LYS A 55 10.10 0.31 -7.13
CA LYS A 55 10.98 -0.87 -7.12
C LYS A 55 12.47 -0.51 -7.09
N TYR A 56 12.86 0.55 -7.82
CA TYR A 56 14.22 1.05 -7.85
C TYR A 56 14.66 1.72 -6.54
N SER A 57 13.73 2.18 -5.71
CA SER A 57 13.99 2.86 -4.45
C SER A 57 13.85 1.98 -3.21
N GLN A 58 13.62 0.67 -3.35
CA GLN A 58 13.48 -0.24 -2.20
C GLN A 58 14.70 -0.21 -1.27
N LYS A 59 15.91 -0.07 -1.83
CA LYS A 59 17.15 0.05 -1.04
C LYS A 59 17.17 1.36 -0.23
N ASP A 60 16.82 2.49 -0.85
CA ASP A 60 16.76 3.78 -0.15
C ASP A 60 15.69 3.77 0.95
N TRP A 61 14.52 3.18 0.68
CA TRP A 61 13.49 2.95 1.69
C TRP A 61 14.06 2.22 2.91
N LEU A 62 14.62 1.02 2.71
CA LEU A 62 15.14 0.20 3.81
C LEU A 62 16.26 0.88 4.59
N SER A 63 17.07 1.72 3.95
CA SER A 63 18.14 2.47 4.63
C SER A 63 17.69 3.74 5.33
N SER A 64 16.49 4.26 5.06
CA SER A 64 16.11 5.61 5.52
C SER A 64 14.76 5.73 6.22
N TYR A 65 13.87 4.74 6.10
CA TYR A 65 12.53 4.82 6.68
C TYR A 65 12.56 5.08 8.20
N GLU A 66 13.53 4.50 8.92
CA GLU A 66 13.70 4.66 10.36
C GLU A 66 14.00 6.11 10.78
N THR A 67 14.52 6.93 9.85
CA THR A 67 14.90 8.32 10.09
C THR A 67 13.92 9.35 9.53
N LEU A 68 12.83 8.90 8.88
CA LEU A 68 11.80 9.80 8.35
C LEU A 68 11.01 10.51 9.45
N ALA A 69 10.98 9.97 10.67
CA ALA A 69 10.43 10.63 11.85
C ALA A 69 11.06 10.07 13.15
N THR A 70 10.99 10.84 14.24
CA THR A 70 11.68 10.51 15.51
C THR A 70 11.13 9.27 16.25
N TYR A 71 9.90 8.85 15.96
CA TYR A 71 9.23 7.75 16.69
C TYR A 71 8.81 6.61 15.75
N VAL A 72 9.67 6.27 14.80
CA VAL A 72 9.54 5.08 13.96
C VAL A 72 10.12 3.87 14.69
N VAL A 73 9.42 2.73 14.67
CA VAL A 73 9.91 1.50 15.29
C VAL A 73 10.97 0.87 14.37
N PRO A 74 12.23 0.71 14.83
CA PRO A 74 13.27 0.11 14.00
C PRO A 74 12.96 -1.34 13.65
N ARG A 75 13.43 -1.77 12.48
CA ARG A 75 13.18 -3.10 11.90
C ARG A 75 11.70 -3.49 11.79
N SER A 76 10.78 -2.52 11.87
CA SER A 76 9.34 -2.78 11.76
C SER A 76 8.86 -2.87 10.32
N SER A 77 9.67 -2.43 9.35
CA SER A 77 9.25 -2.47 7.95
C SER A 77 9.34 -3.87 7.35
N LYS A 78 8.23 -4.35 6.81
CA LYS A 78 8.11 -5.67 6.18
C LYS A 78 7.52 -5.53 4.79
N LYS A 79 8.16 -6.11 3.78
CA LYS A 79 7.59 -6.19 2.44
C LYS A 79 6.42 -7.18 2.44
N LEU A 80 5.25 -6.72 2.07
CA LEU A 80 4.07 -7.56 1.90
C LEU A 80 4.00 -8.09 0.48
N HIS A 81 3.97 -7.19 -0.50
CA HIS A 81 3.75 -7.50 -1.92
C HIS A 81 4.67 -6.67 -2.81
N GLU A 82 4.88 -7.13 -4.04
CA GLU A 82 5.64 -6.42 -5.07
C GLU A 82 4.98 -6.67 -6.42
N ASP A 83 4.82 -5.62 -7.23
CA ASP A 83 4.43 -5.71 -8.63
C ASP A 83 5.60 -5.30 -9.54
N ASN A 84 5.33 -5.01 -10.82
CA ASN A 84 6.39 -4.66 -11.76
C ASN A 84 7.06 -3.31 -11.46
N GLU A 85 6.37 -2.38 -10.81
CA GLU A 85 6.80 -0.99 -10.63
C GLU A 85 7.01 -0.63 -9.15
N TYR A 86 6.28 -1.24 -8.23
CA TYR A 86 6.22 -0.86 -6.82
C TYR A 86 6.33 -2.07 -5.88
N ALA A 87 6.71 -1.79 -4.65
CA ALA A 87 6.66 -2.70 -3.53
C ALA A 87 5.82 -2.08 -2.41
N LEU A 88 4.99 -2.90 -1.78
CA LEU A 88 4.19 -2.57 -0.62
C LEU A 88 4.91 -3.01 0.64
N TYR A 89 5.18 -2.07 1.53
CA TYR A 89 5.78 -2.28 2.84
C TYR A 89 4.80 -1.90 3.95
N THR A 90 4.90 -2.55 5.09
CA THR A 90 4.38 -1.99 6.35
C THR A 90 5.46 -1.15 7.02
N VAL A 91 5.06 -0.28 7.95
CA VAL A 91 5.94 0.37 8.92
C VAL A 91 5.14 0.69 10.16
N THR A 92 5.70 0.43 11.34
CA THR A 92 5.04 0.76 12.62
C THR A 92 5.71 1.97 13.24
N LEU A 93 4.91 2.92 13.70
CA LEU A 93 5.37 4.15 14.35
C LEU A 93 4.33 4.66 15.34
N PHE A 94 4.72 5.67 16.12
CA PHE A 94 3.76 6.34 17.00
C PHE A 94 2.77 7.17 16.20
N GLY A 95 1.47 7.05 16.52
CA GLY A 95 0.39 7.76 15.82
C GLY A 95 0.60 9.28 15.75
N LYS A 96 1.15 9.87 16.82
CA LYS A 96 1.44 11.31 16.90
C LYS A 96 2.42 11.84 15.83
N VAL A 97 3.23 10.97 15.22
CA VAL A 97 4.17 11.36 14.15
C VAL A 97 3.77 10.83 12.78
N ALA A 98 2.60 10.22 12.65
CA ALA A 98 2.15 9.62 11.39
C ALA A 98 2.14 10.64 10.24
N ASP A 99 1.62 11.84 10.46
CA ASP A 99 1.53 12.84 9.39
C ASP A 99 2.89 13.43 9.02
N ASN A 100 3.79 13.63 9.99
CA ASN A 100 5.17 14.03 9.71
C ASN A 100 5.90 12.95 8.89
N PHE A 101 5.75 11.68 9.27
CA PHE A 101 6.30 10.56 8.53
C PHE A 101 5.79 10.52 7.08
N LYS A 102 4.47 10.71 6.86
CA LYS A 102 3.88 10.76 5.52
C LYS A 102 4.44 11.90 4.68
N ALA A 103 4.66 13.08 5.28
CA ALA A 103 5.25 14.23 4.60
C ALA A 103 6.70 13.93 4.17
N SER A 104 7.57 13.47 5.08
CA SER A 104 8.96 13.13 4.77
C SER A 104 9.07 11.95 3.79
N ALA A 105 8.19 10.96 3.88
CA ALA A 105 8.10 9.88 2.90
C ALA A 105 7.77 10.41 1.49
N ARG A 106 6.82 11.35 1.40
CA ARG A 106 6.43 11.98 0.13
C ARG A 106 7.56 12.79 -0.50
N GLU A 107 8.35 13.51 0.29
CA GLU A 107 9.53 14.25 -0.20
C GLU A 107 10.57 13.32 -0.83
N LYS A 108 10.66 12.08 -0.35
CA LYS A 108 11.49 11.01 -0.94
C LYS A 108 10.84 10.25 -2.10
N GLY A 109 9.62 10.60 -2.48
CA GLY A 109 8.88 9.91 -3.55
C GLY A 109 8.24 8.60 -3.11
N PHE A 110 8.03 8.39 -1.82
CA PHE A 110 7.27 7.27 -1.27
C PHE A 110 5.84 7.71 -0.93
N GLN A 111 4.88 6.79 -1.01
CA GLN A 111 3.51 7.05 -0.60
C GLN A 111 3.17 6.21 0.64
N ALA A 112 2.88 6.84 1.77
CA ALA A 112 2.48 6.16 3.00
C ALA A 112 1.02 6.47 3.33
N ASN A 113 0.19 5.42 3.46
CA ASN A 113 -1.24 5.50 3.77
C ASN A 113 -1.56 4.63 4.99
N SER A 114 -2.62 4.96 5.74
CA SER A 114 -3.14 4.13 6.84
C SER A 114 -4.28 3.24 6.37
#